data_AF-A0ABD2PWG5-F1
#
_entry.id   AF-A0ABD2PWG5-F1
#
_cell.length_a   1.000
_cell.length_b   1.000
_cell.length_c   1.000
_cell.angle_alpha   90.00
_cell.angle_beta   90.00
_cell.angle_gamma   90.00
#
_symmetry.space_group_name_H-M   'P 1'
#
loop_
_entity.id
_entity.type
_entity.pdbx_description
1 polymer ?
#
loop_
_entity_poly.entity_id
_entity_poly.type
_entity_poly.pdbx_seq_one_letter_code
_entity_poly.pdbx_strand_id
1 'polypeptide(L)'
;MLMIQPILSRSLTIRPFVSRMGLVSRPVNNYMETTSCVAAVQMLFKNLHTSVPRRDIDQAAKYIGAGAATVGAAGSGAGIGSVFGNLVMGYARNPGLKQQLFSYAILGFALSEAMGLFCLMMAFLILYAF
;
A
#
# COMPACT_ATOMS: atom_id res chain seq x y z
N MET A 1 19.87 -38.29 45.41
CA MET A 1 18.91 -38.32 44.29
C MET A 1 18.71 -36.88 43.81
N LEU A 2 19.78 -36.32 43.21
CA LEU A 2 19.83 -35.68 41.88
C LEU A 2 18.66 -34.73 41.60
N MET A 3 18.88 -33.41 41.71
CA MET A 3 19.44 -32.51 40.67
C MET A 3 18.41 -32.18 39.58
N ILE A 4 17.90 -30.96 39.60
CA ILE A 4 17.98 -30.03 38.45
C ILE A 4 17.88 -28.61 39.05
N GLN A 5 19.00 -27.87 38.98
CA GLN A 5 19.08 -26.44 39.31
C GLN A 5 19.14 -25.64 37.99
N PRO A 6 18.63 -24.40 37.95
CA PRO A 6 18.66 -23.56 36.76
C PRO A 6 20.07 -22.97 36.56
N ILE A 7 20.70 -23.36 35.46
CA ILE A 7 21.93 -22.78 34.89
C ILE A 7 21.48 -21.67 33.93
N LEU A 8 22.07 -20.49 33.83
CA LEU A 8 23.19 -19.86 34.51
C LEU A 8 23.21 -18.43 33.99
N SER A 9 23.10 -17.46 34.89
CA SER A 9 23.54 -16.10 34.65
C SER A 9 25.07 -16.11 34.55
N ARG A 10 25.64 -15.73 33.39
CA ARG A 10 27.02 -15.24 33.37
C ARG A 10 27.22 -14.21 32.27
N SER A 11 27.15 -12.96 32.71
CA SER A 11 27.61 -11.77 32.02
C SER A 11 29.13 -11.79 31.80
N LEU A 12 29.57 -11.16 30.71
CA LEU A 12 30.92 -10.68 30.38
C LEU A 12 32.05 -11.71 30.12
N THR A 13 32.43 -11.87 28.86
CA THR A 13 33.86 -11.90 28.46
C THR A 13 34.03 -11.25 27.09
N ILE A 14 34.61 -10.05 27.12
CA ILE A 14 35.12 -9.27 26.00
C ILE A 14 36.34 -9.99 25.40
N ARG A 15 36.41 -10.16 24.06
CA ARG A 15 37.61 -9.90 23.23
C ARG A 15 37.24 -9.65 21.75
N PRO A 16 37.80 -8.63 21.10
CA PRO A 16 37.63 -8.36 19.67
C PRO A 16 38.64 -9.18 18.86
N PHE A 17 38.25 -9.66 17.68
CA PHE A 17 39.18 -10.21 16.70
C PHE A 17 38.89 -9.63 15.32
N VAL A 18 39.46 -8.44 15.13
CA VAL A 18 39.74 -7.88 13.81
C VAL A 18 40.71 -8.82 13.08
N SER A 19 40.47 -8.97 11.76
CA SER A 19 41.36 -9.51 10.73
C SER A 19 41.36 -11.03 10.50
N ARG A 20 40.68 -11.47 9.43
CA ARG A 20 41.36 -11.73 8.15
C ARG A 20 40.35 -12.10 7.04
N MET A 21 40.29 -11.18 6.08
CA MET A 21 39.89 -11.30 4.68
C MET A 21 40.06 -12.72 4.09
N GLY A 22 39.03 -13.24 3.40
CA GLY A 22 39.15 -14.45 2.59
C GLY A 22 37.84 -15.01 2.02
N LEU A 23 37.32 -14.37 0.97
CA LEU A 23 36.51 -14.97 -0.13
C LEU A 23 35.10 -15.52 0.18
N VAL A 24 34.15 -14.56 0.18
CA VAL A 24 32.90 -14.55 -0.60
C VAL A 24 32.18 -15.91 -0.73
N SER A 25 31.33 -16.20 0.24
CA SER A 25 30.16 -17.06 0.05
C SER A 25 29.08 -16.77 1.10
N ARG A 26 27.95 -16.24 0.61
CA ARG A 26 26.57 -16.28 1.16
C ARG A 26 26.30 -15.55 2.48
N PRO A 27 25.51 -14.47 2.45
CA PRO A 27 24.55 -14.18 3.51
C PRO A 27 23.13 -14.48 3.01
N VAL A 28 22.54 -15.52 3.62
CA VAL A 28 21.09 -15.71 3.74
C VAL A 28 20.58 -14.56 4.61
N ASN A 29 20.01 -13.54 3.99
CA ASN A 29 19.27 -12.50 4.70
C ASN A 29 17.79 -12.63 4.34
N ASN A 30 17.09 -13.35 5.21
CA ASN A 30 15.64 -13.32 5.29
C ASN A 30 15.22 -11.99 5.93
N TYR A 31 15.05 -10.97 5.09
CA TYR A 31 14.18 -9.84 5.38
C TYR A 31 12.98 -9.96 4.44
N MET A 32 11.93 -10.62 4.93
CA MET A 32 10.52 -10.31 4.67
C MET A 32 10.22 -9.62 3.31
N GLU A 33 10.20 -10.43 2.24
CA GLU A 33 9.15 -10.53 1.22
C GLU A 33 8.30 -9.30 0.81
N THR A 34 8.87 -8.10 0.66
CA THR A 34 8.13 -6.91 0.17
C THR A 34 8.83 -6.14 -0.97
N THR A 35 9.79 -6.76 -1.66
CA THR A 35 10.62 -6.04 -2.67
C THR A 35 10.78 -6.79 -4.01
N SER A 36 10.03 -7.86 -4.25
CA SER A 36 10.16 -8.68 -5.47
C SER A 36 9.37 -8.13 -6.68
N CYS A 37 8.40 -7.24 -6.47
CA CYS A 37 7.56 -6.72 -7.57
C CYS A 37 8.19 -5.55 -8.35
N VAL A 38 9.12 -4.79 -7.76
CA VAL A 38 9.69 -3.57 -8.40
C VAL A 38 10.93 -3.88 -9.25
N ALA A 39 11.79 -4.82 -8.83
CA ALA A 39 13.03 -5.14 -9.55
C ALA A 39 12.79 -5.93 -10.85
N ALA A 40 11.75 -6.77 -10.91
CA ALA A 40 11.38 -7.50 -12.13
C ALA A 40 10.84 -6.58 -13.24
N VAL A 41 10.16 -5.50 -12.86
CA VAL A 41 9.64 -4.47 -13.77
C VAL A 41 10.78 -3.73 -14.49
N GLN A 42 11.90 -3.48 -13.80
CA GLN A 42 13.05 -2.73 -14.34
C GLN A 42 13.77 -3.43 -15.51
N MET A 43 13.87 -4.76 -15.50
CA MET A 43 14.61 -5.50 -16.55
C MET A 43 13.80 -5.71 -17.84
N LEU A 44 12.47 -5.61 -17.79
CA LEU A 44 11.59 -5.83 -18.94
C LEU A 44 11.65 -4.69 -19.97
N PHE A 45 11.98 -3.46 -19.55
CA PHE A 45 12.04 -2.28 -20.42
C PHE A 45 13.32 -2.16 -21.26
N LYS A 46 14.30 -3.06 -21.08
CA LYS A 46 15.61 -2.95 -21.72
C LYS A 46 15.63 -3.31 -23.22
N ASN A 47 14.50 -3.77 -23.76
CA ASN A 47 14.30 -4.09 -25.19
C ASN A 47 13.25 -3.18 -25.87
N LEU A 48 13.13 -1.92 -25.45
CA LEU A 48 12.26 -0.95 -26.13
C LEU A 48 12.88 -0.52 -27.47
N HIS A 49 12.48 -1.21 -28.54
CA HIS A 49 12.71 -0.76 -29.91
C HIS A 49 11.67 0.33 -30.24
N THR A 50 12.12 1.56 -30.52
CA THR A 50 11.22 2.66 -30.89
C THR A 50 10.71 2.45 -32.32
N SER A 51 9.65 1.67 -32.46
CA SER A 51 8.91 1.60 -33.72
C SER A 51 8.17 2.92 -33.99
N VAL A 52 7.88 3.19 -35.26
CA VAL A 52 7.06 4.33 -35.76
C VAL A 52 5.85 4.60 -34.84
N PRO A 53 5.50 5.86 -34.52
CA PRO A 53 4.36 6.18 -33.65
C PRO A 53 3.07 5.56 -34.22
N ARG A 54 2.54 4.55 -33.52
CA ARG A 54 1.28 3.88 -33.85
C ARG A 54 0.18 4.42 -32.96
N ARG A 55 -0.71 5.21 -33.57
CA ARG A 55 -1.92 5.79 -32.94
C ARG A 55 -2.73 4.71 -32.17
N ASP A 56 -2.78 3.49 -32.67
CA ASP A 56 -3.55 2.40 -32.07
C ASP A 56 -3.01 1.97 -30.70
N ILE A 57 -1.68 1.99 -30.52
CA ILE A 57 -1.03 1.63 -29.25
C ILE A 57 -1.29 2.71 -28.21
N ASP A 58 -1.24 3.99 -28.62
CA ASP A 58 -1.53 5.12 -27.73
C ASP A 58 -2.99 5.08 -27.25
N GLN A 59 -3.93 4.74 -28.13
CA GLN A 59 -5.34 4.57 -27.75
C GLN A 59 -5.55 3.38 -26.82
N ALA A 60 -4.91 2.23 -27.09
CA ALA A 60 -4.96 1.08 -26.20
C ALA A 60 -4.38 1.39 -24.81
N ALA A 61 -3.26 2.13 -24.76
CA ALA A 61 -2.63 2.54 -23.52
C ALA A 61 -3.53 3.49 -22.71
N LYS A 62 -4.28 4.40 -23.35
CA LYS A 62 -5.26 5.27 -22.68
C LYS A 62 -6.37 4.49 -22.00
N TYR A 63 -6.96 3.50 -22.67
CA TYR A 63 -8.03 2.70 -22.06
C TYR A 63 -7.54 1.88 -20.87
N ILE A 64 -6.33 1.30 -20.97
CA ILE A 64 -5.71 0.56 -19.86
C ILE A 64 -5.38 1.51 -18.70
N GLY A 65 -4.78 2.66 -19.00
CA GLY A 65 -4.43 3.67 -17.99
C GLY A 65 -5.66 4.26 -17.30
N ALA A 66 -6.72 4.57 -18.05
CA ALA A 66 -7.99 5.04 -17.50
C ALA A 66 -8.63 3.99 -16.59
N GLY A 67 -8.65 2.72 -17.02
CA GLY A 67 -9.15 1.61 -16.19
C GLY A 67 -8.36 1.44 -14.89
N ALA A 68 -7.03 1.45 -14.96
CA ALA A 68 -6.17 1.37 -13.78
C ALA A 68 -6.35 2.56 -12.83
N ALA A 69 -6.58 3.76 -13.37
CA ALA A 69 -6.83 4.95 -12.56
C ALA A 69 -8.12 4.81 -11.72
N THR A 70 -9.17 4.14 -12.23
CA THR A 70 -10.46 4.01 -11.51
C THR A 70 -10.42 3.13 -10.26
N VAL A 71 -9.37 2.33 -10.05
CA VAL A 71 -9.25 1.45 -8.86
C VAL A 71 -9.30 2.26 -7.55
N GLY A 72 -8.87 3.52 -7.58
CA GLY A 72 -8.97 4.43 -6.43
C GLY A 72 -10.40 4.67 -5.93
N ALA A 73 -11.42 4.49 -6.77
CA ALA A 73 -12.83 4.62 -6.38
C ALA A 73 -13.24 3.55 -5.34
N ALA A 74 -12.60 2.38 -5.35
CA ALA A 74 -12.82 1.34 -4.34
C ALA A 74 -12.40 1.83 -2.94
N GLY A 75 -11.37 2.66 -2.85
CA GLY A 75 -10.94 3.29 -1.60
C GLY A 75 -12.00 4.22 -1.01
N SER A 76 -12.68 5.01 -1.86
CA SER A 76 -13.82 5.83 -1.43
C SER A 76 -14.96 4.97 -0.90
N GLY A 77 -15.32 3.88 -1.60
CA GLY A 77 -16.36 2.96 -1.16
C GLY A 77 -16.07 2.33 0.22
N ALA A 78 -14.82 1.89 0.44
CA ALA A 78 -14.37 1.39 1.74
C ALA A 78 -14.41 2.48 2.83
N GLY A 79 -14.03 3.71 2.50
CA GLY A 79 -14.09 4.87 3.41
C GLY A 79 -15.51 5.17 3.87
N ILE A 80 -16.46 5.23 2.92
CA ILE A 80 -17.88 5.47 3.17
C ILE A 80 -18.46 4.38 4.08
N GLY A 81 -18.15 3.11 3.81
CA GLY A 81 -18.59 1.99 4.64
C GLY A 81 -18.11 2.09 6.09
N SER A 82 -16.86 2.51 6.29
CA SER A 82 -16.29 2.72 7.63
C SER A 82 -16.94 3.91 8.36
N VAL A 83 -17.19 5.03 7.66
CA VAL A 83 -17.84 6.22 8.24
C VAL A 83 -19.25 5.89 8.70
N PHE A 84 -20.07 5.27 7.83
CA PHE A 84 -21.43 4.91 8.20
C PHE A 84 -21.50 3.75 9.22
N GLY A 85 -20.58 2.79 9.17
CA GLY A 85 -20.47 1.74 10.18
C GLY A 85 -20.22 2.31 11.58
N ASN A 86 -19.27 3.24 11.70
CA ASN A 86 -18.98 3.92 12.96
C ASN A 86 -20.10 4.86 13.40
N LEU A 87 -20.84 5.47 12.47
CA LEU A 87 -22.02 6.28 12.78
C LEU A 87 -23.10 5.46 13.49
N VAL A 88 -23.45 4.29 12.96
CA VAL A 88 -24.48 3.41 13.56
C VAL A 88 -24.05 2.95 14.96
N MET A 89 -22.78 2.54 15.11
CA MET A 89 -22.24 2.17 16.41
C MET A 89 -22.23 3.34 17.39
N GLY A 90 -21.91 4.55 16.93
CA GLY A 90 -21.95 5.77 17.73
C GLY A 90 -23.37 6.15 18.16
N TYR A 91 -24.35 6.01 17.27
CA TYR A 91 -25.77 6.21 17.56
C TYR A 91 -26.33 5.21 18.55
N ALA A 92 -25.96 3.94 18.44
CA ALA A 92 -26.39 2.90 19.36
C ALA A 92 -25.90 3.16 20.80
N ARG A 93 -24.72 3.78 20.96
CA ARG A 93 -24.17 4.09 22.29
C ARG A 93 -24.78 5.34 22.92
N ASN A 94 -24.98 6.40 22.14
CA ASN A 94 -25.45 7.69 22.66
C ASN A 94 -26.44 8.37 21.69
N PRO A 95 -27.74 8.01 21.74
CA PRO A 95 -28.74 8.55 20.81
C PRO A 95 -29.02 10.05 21.00
N GLY A 96 -28.63 10.65 22.13
CA GLY A 96 -28.81 12.08 22.40
C GLY A 96 -27.98 13.01 21.52
N LEU A 97 -26.86 12.52 20.97
CA LEU A 97 -25.94 13.30 20.12
C LEU A 97 -26.17 13.10 18.63
N LYS A 98 -27.35 12.60 18.24
CA LYS A 98 -27.61 12.12 16.89
C LYS A 98 -27.34 13.16 15.78
N GLN A 99 -27.71 14.41 16.03
CA GLN A 99 -27.61 15.48 15.03
C GLN A 99 -26.16 15.85 14.74
N GLN A 100 -25.34 15.95 15.79
CA GLN A 100 -23.92 16.29 15.67
C GLN A 100 -23.14 15.15 15.02
N LEU A 101 -23.40 13.90 15.42
CA LEU A 101 -22.78 12.73 14.79
C LEU A 101 -23.19 12.60 13.32
N PHE A 102 -24.45 12.93 12.97
CA PHE A 102 -24.89 12.94 11.58
C PHE A 102 -24.10 13.96 10.77
N SER A 103 -23.96 15.19 11.27
CA SER A 103 -23.21 16.25 10.58
C SER A 103 -21.75 15.85 10.36
N TYR A 104 -21.11 15.20 11.32
CA TYR A 104 -19.74 14.68 11.13
C TYR A 104 -19.67 13.52 10.15
N ALA A 105 -20.65 12.62 10.14
CA ALA A 105 -20.69 11.54 9.16
C ALA A 105 -20.92 12.05 7.73
N ILE A 106 -21.79 13.04 7.53
CA ILE A 106 -21.99 13.66 6.22
C ILE A 106 -20.74 14.40 5.76
N LEU A 107 -20.02 15.06 6.68
CA LEU A 107 -18.72 15.66 6.37
C LEU A 107 -17.71 14.59 5.95
N GLY A 108 -17.61 13.48 6.68
CA GLY A 108 -16.74 12.35 6.34
C GLY A 108 -17.12 11.69 5.01
N PHE A 109 -18.40 11.53 4.74
CA PHE A 109 -18.93 11.04 3.46
C PHE A 109 -18.52 11.97 2.31
N ALA A 110 -18.73 13.29 2.46
CA ALA A 110 -18.39 14.26 1.43
C ALA A 110 -16.88 14.27 1.13
N LEU A 111 -16.02 14.15 2.15
CA LEU A 111 -14.58 14.05 1.96
C LEU A 111 -14.16 12.73 1.27
N SER A 112 -14.79 11.62 1.64
CA SER A 112 -14.54 10.33 0.99
C SER A 112 -14.95 10.37 -0.49
N GLU A 113 -16.15 10.90 -0.79
CA GLU A 113 -16.64 11.09 -2.15
C GLU A 113 -15.76 12.04 -2.96
N ALA A 114 -15.27 13.14 -2.36
CA ALA A 114 -14.36 14.05 -3.05
C ALA A 114 -13.08 13.33 -3.53
N MET A 115 -12.53 12.40 -2.75
CA MET A 115 -11.38 11.61 -3.16
C MET A 115 -11.74 10.57 -4.24
N GLY A 116 -12.93 9.97 -4.16
CA GLY A 116 -13.44 9.07 -5.21
C GLY A 116 -13.65 9.78 -6.55
N LEU A 117 -14.30 10.95 -6.52
CA LEU A 117 -14.49 11.79 -7.70
C LEU A 117 -13.18 12.35 -8.24
N PHE A 118 -12.21 12.65 -7.38
CA PHE A 118 -10.87 13.04 -7.82
C PHE A 118 -10.18 11.94 -8.62
N CYS A 119 -10.32 10.68 -8.20
CA CYS A 119 -9.84 9.52 -8.94
C CYS A 119 -10.54 9.37 -10.31
N LEU A 120 -11.87 9.54 -10.35
CA LEU A 120 -12.62 9.51 -11.62
C LEU A 120 -12.29 10.69 -12.54
N MET A 121 -12.02 11.86 -11.99
CA MET A 121 -11.56 13.03 -12.75
C MET A 121 -10.26 12.71 -13.50
N MET A 122 -9.30 12.06 -12.84
CA MET A 122 -8.06 11.63 -13.49
C MET A 122 -8.30 10.55 -14.56
N ALA A 123 -9.20 9.60 -14.31
CA ALA A 123 -9.57 8.61 -15.32
C ALA A 123 -10.16 9.27 -16.57
N PHE A 124 -11.02 10.28 -16.43
CA PHE A 124 -11.57 11.02 -17.56
C PHE A 124 -10.56 11.90 -18.28
N LEU A 125 -9.61 12.50 -17.56
CA LEU A 125 -8.50 13.22 -18.19
C LEU A 125 -7.67 12.30 -19.10
N ILE A 126 -7.37 11.08 -18.64
CA ILE A 126 -6.62 10.08 -19.43
C ILE A 126 -7.42 9.61 -20.66
N LEU A 127 -8.74 9.51 -20.56
CA LEU A 127 -9.60 9.00 -21.64
C LEU A 127 -9.91 10.07 -22.70
N TYR A 128 -10.12 11.34 -22.29
CA TYR A 128 -10.67 12.38 -23.16
C TYR A 128 -9.77 13.59 -23.39
N ALA A 129 -8.82 13.88 -22.50
CA ALA A 129 -7.97 15.08 -22.62
C ALA A 129 -6.59 14.80 -23.21
N PHE A 130 -6.05 13.61 -22.96
CA PHE A 130 -4.80 13.13 -23.54
C PHE A 130 -5.08 12.17 -24.70
#